data_AF-A0A1X7M947-F1
#
_entry.id   AF-A0A1X7M947-F1
#
_cell.length_a   1.000
_cell.length_b   1.000
_cell.length_c   1.000
_cell.angle_alpha   90.00
_cell.angle_beta   90.00
_cell.angle_gamma   90.00
#
_symmetry.space_group_name_H-M   'P 1'
#
loop_
_entity.id
_entity.type
_entity.pdbx_description
1 polymer ?
#
loop_
_entity_poly.entity_id
_entity_poly.type
_entity_poly.pdbx_seq_one_letter_code
_entity_poly.pdbx_strand_id
1 'polypeptide(L)'
;MKIDFDELKRMLDKFLEAEGPFITLSQMGFPEESGEEEDKFLFHLLLLVDNRLISNAKLETGDPAAIGLVYTMSRRIGIRNVPIRLTQSGHDFAKALHQPPVLERIKKELAEAPLV
;
A
#
# COMPACT_ATOMS: atom_id res chain seq x y z
N MET A 1 -7.43 -9.33 8.00
CA MET A 1 -6.54 -10.23 7.23
C MET A 1 -5.16 -10.23 7.91
N LYS A 2 -4.27 -11.18 7.58
CA LYS A 2 -2.87 -11.12 8.05
C LYS A 2 -2.05 -10.26 7.08
N ILE A 3 -1.01 -9.60 7.59
CA ILE A 3 -0.08 -8.84 6.75
C ILE A 3 0.65 -9.80 5.82
N ASP A 4 0.47 -9.61 4.52
CA ASP A 4 1.22 -10.26 3.45
C ASP A 4 2.32 -9.30 2.98
N PHE A 5 3.55 -9.54 3.46
CA PHE A 5 4.70 -8.72 3.10
C PHE A 5 5.10 -8.85 1.63
N ASP A 6 4.74 -9.95 0.97
CA ASP A 6 5.00 -10.13 -0.45
C ASP A 6 4.01 -9.26 -1.26
N GLU A 7 2.78 -9.08 -0.77
CA GLU A 7 1.81 -8.11 -1.33
C GLU A 7 2.29 -6.67 -1.14
N LEU A 8 2.70 -6.29 0.08
CA LEU A 8 3.26 -4.96 0.32
C LEU A 8 4.46 -4.68 -0.58
N LYS A 9 5.36 -5.67 -0.74
CA LYS A 9 6.49 -5.55 -1.65
C LYS A 9 6.01 -5.31 -3.09
N ARG A 10 5.09 -6.12 -3.62
CA ARG A 10 4.52 -5.93 -4.97
C ARG A 10 3.93 -4.54 -5.17
N MET A 11 3.20 -4.01 -4.18
CA MET A 11 2.62 -2.67 -4.26
C MET A 11 3.69 -1.57 -4.26
N LEU A 12 4.75 -1.72 -3.46
CA LEU A 12 5.85 -0.77 -3.42
C LEU A 12 6.70 -0.80 -4.70
N ASP A 13 6.89 -1.98 -5.28
CA ASP A 13 7.60 -2.17 -6.55
C ASP A 13 6.97 -1.33 -7.67
N LYS A 14 5.63 -1.19 -7.70
CA LYS A 14 4.92 -0.34 -8.67
C LYS A 14 5.38 1.12 -8.66
N PHE A 15 5.79 1.65 -7.50
CA PHE A 15 6.36 2.99 -7.42
C PHE A 15 7.81 3.03 -7.87
N LEU A 16 8.60 1.99 -7.55
CA LEU A 16 10.03 1.92 -7.88
C LEU A 16 10.27 1.68 -9.38
N GLU A 17 9.34 1.00 -10.04
CA GLU A 17 9.37 0.68 -11.47
C GLU A 17 8.77 1.80 -12.35
N ALA A 18 8.11 2.79 -11.75
CA ALA A 18 7.50 3.89 -12.49
C ALA A 18 8.57 4.81 -13.10
N GLU A 19 8.37 5.21 -14.37
CA GLU A 19 9.24 6.17 -15.06
C GLU A 19 9.18 7.59 -14.45
N GLY A 20 8.11 7.87 -13.71
CA GLY A 20 7.82 9.17 -13.12
C GLY A 20 7.62 9.11 -11.60
N PRO A 21 7.60 10.27 -10.94
CA PRO A 21 7.50 10.34 -9.48
C PRO A 21 6.11 9.97 -8.93
N PHE A 22 5.10 9.80 -9.78
CA PHE A 22 3.73 9.55 -9.37
C PHE A 22 3.11 8.40 -10.18
N ILE A 23 2.27 7.62 -9.51
CA ILE A 23 1.34 6.67 -10.12
C ILE A 23 -0.08 6.93 -9.62
N THR A 24 -1.07 6.18 -10.07
CA THR A 24 -2.44 6.17 -9.54
C THR A 24 -2.80 4.80 -8.94
N LEU A 25 -3.92 4.72 -8.20
CA LEU A 25 -4.42 3.43 -7.71
C LEU A 25 -4.74 2.44 -8.84
N SER A 26 -5.19 2.92 -10.00
CA SER A 26 -5.37 2.06 -11.18
C SER A 26 -4.04 1.47 -11.67
N GLN A 27 -2.98 2.28 -11.74
CA GLN A 27 -1.64 1.81 -12.13
C GLN A 27 -1.01 0.88 -11.08
N MET A 28 -1.40 1.03 -9.82
CA MET A 28 -1.01 0.11 -8.75
C MET A 28 -1.71 -1.25 -8.84
N GLY A 29 -2.81 -1.35 -9.58
CA GLY A 29 -3.57 -2.60 -9.77
C GLY A 29 -4.79 -2.73 -8.86
N PHE A 30 -5.47 -1.62 -8.53
CA PHE A 30 -6.76 -1.68 -7.85
C PHE A 30 -7.74 -2.59 -8.64
N PRO A 31 -8.35 -3.61 -8.02
CA PRO A 31 -9.21 -4.58 -8.72
C PRO A 31 -10.44 -3.94 -9.38
N GLU A 32 -10.81 -4.45 -10.56
CA GLU A 32 -12.00 -3.96 -11.29
C GLU A 32 -13.32 -4.53 -10.73
N GLU A 33 -13.24 -5.71 -10.09
CA GLU A 33 -14.39 -6.41 -9.51
C GLU A 33 -14.26 -6.46 -7.98
N SER A 34 -15.40 -6.34 -7.30
CA SER A 34 -15.46 -6.51 -5.85
C SER A 34 -15.31 -7.98 -5.47
N GLY A 35 -14.53 -8.25 -4.43
CA GLY A 35 -14.28 -9.61 -3.95
C GLY A 35 -13.03 -9.70 -3.07
N GLU A 36 -12.51 -10.92 -2.92
CA GLU A 36 -11.36 -11.21 -2.06
C GLU A 36 -10.10 -10.43 -2.49
N GLU A 37 -9.90 -10.21 -3.79
CA GLU A 37 -8.78 -9.43 -4.30
C GLU A 37 -8.90 -7.94 -3.91
N GLU A 38 -10.11 -7.37 -3.99
CA GLU A 38 -10.39 -5.99 -3.53
C GLU A 38 -10.10 -5.87 -2.03
N ASP A 39 -10.60 -6.81 -1.22
CA ASP A 39 -10.35 -6.84 0.22
C ASP A 39 -8.85 -6.96 0.55
N LYS A 40 -8.12 -7.83 -0.16
CA LYS A 40 -6.68 -8.01 0.00
C LYS A 40 -5.92 -6.74 -0.36
N PHE A 41 -6.23 -6.15 -1.50
CA PHE A 41 -5.57 -4.93 -1.97
C PHE A 41 -5.82 -3.77 -1.00
N LEU A 42 -7.08 -3.55 -0.61
CA LEU A 42 -7.47 -2.50 0.32
C LEU A 42 -6.84 -2.66 1.69
N PHE A 43 -6.80 -3.88 2.23
CA PHE A 43 -6.18 -4.14 3.52
C PHE A 43 -4.71 -3.68 3.53
N HIS A 44 -3.94 -4.03 2.50
CA HIS A 44 -2.52 -3.65 2.41
C HIS A 44 -2.33 -2.17 2.04
N LEU A 45 -3.19 -1.62 1.17
CA LEU A 45 -3.17 -0.20 0.83
C LEU A 45 -3.40 0.66 2.08
N LEU A 46 -4.37 0.29 2.92
CA LEU A 46 -4.67 1.01 4.15
C LEU A 46 -3.51 0.94 5.15
N LEU A 47 -2.75 -0.16 5.19
CA LEU A 47 -1.50 -0.20 5.97
C LEU A 47 -0.47 0.82 5.47
N LEU A 48 -0.33 1.00 4.15
CA LEU A 48 0.56 2.03 3.59
C LEU A 48 0.08 3.45 3.94
N VAL A 49 -1.24 3.68 3.93
CA VAL A 49 -1.86 4.97 4.31
C VAL A 49 -1.65 5.25 5.80
N ASP A 50 -2.01 4.31 6.67
CA ASP A 50 -1.94 4.43 8.13
C ASP A 50 -0.51 4.71 8.60
N ASN A 51 0.47 4.04 7.98
CA ASN A 51 1.89 4.24 8.27
C ASN A 51 2.51 5.43 7.52
N ARG A 52 1.71 6.21 6.78
CA ARG A 52 2.15 7.40 6.02
C ARG A 52 3.29 7.11 5.05
N LEU A 53 3.28 5.92 4.45
CA LEU A 53 4.29 5.47 3.48
C LEU A 53 4.03 5.99 2.07
N ILE A 54 2.81 6.43 1.81
CA ILE A 54 2.39 7.05 0.55
C ILE A 54 1.77 8.43 0.79
N SER A 55 1.94 9.31 -0.19
CA SER A 55 1.39 10.67 -0.20
C SER A 55 0.88 11.04 -1.58
N ASN A 56 0.00 12.04 -1.66
CA ASN A 56 -0.37 12.63 -2.96
C ASN A 56 0.59 13.75 -3.38
N ALA A 57 0.33 14.38 -4.52
CA ALA A 57 1.12 15.50 -5.03
C ALA A 57 1.22 16.73 -4.09
N LYS A 58 0.35 16.84 -3.07
CA LYS A 58 0.39 17.88 -2.03
C LYS A 58 1.08 17.43 -0.74
N LEU A 59 1.68 16.24 -0.73
CA LEU A 59 2.31 15.62 0.44
C LEU A 59 1.33 15.27 1.57
N GLU A 60 0.03 15.17 1.29
CA GLU A 60 -0.97 14.73 2.25
C GLU A 60 -0.81 13.21 2.50
N THR A 61 -0.91 12.77 3.76
CA THR A 61 -0.72 11.37 4.20
C THR A 61 -1.74 11.00 5.27
N GLY A 62 -1.95 9.69 5.50
CA GLY A 62 -2.81 9.21 6.59
C GLY A 62 -4.31 9.37 6.36
N ASP A 63 -4.73 9.73 5.15
CA ASP A 63 -6.12 9.84 4.75
C ASP A 63 -6.36 9.03 3.45
N PRO A 64 -7.21 7.99 3.47
CA PRO A 64 -7.63 7.25 2.29
C PRO A 64 -8.18 8.16 1.17
N ALA A 65 -8.90 9.23 1.50
CA ALA A 65 -9.42 10.15 0.49
C ALA A 65 -8.29 10.92 -0.21
N ALA A 66 -7.21 11.23 0.50
CA ALA A 66 -6.06 11.94 -0.05
C ALA A 66 -5.31 11.11 -1.11
N ILE A 67 -5.38 9.78 -1.06
CA ILE A 67 -4.78 8.88 -2.07
C ILE A 67 -5.78 8.43 -3.15
N GLY A 68 -7.03 8.93 -3.10
CA GLY A 68 -8.04 8.67 -4.12
C GLY A 68 -9.06 7.58 -3.80
N LEU A 69 -9.09 7.01 -2.59
CA LEU A 69 -10.18 6.10 -2.18
C LEU A 69 -11.47 6.87 -1.93
N VAL A 70 -12.60 6.33 -2.39
CA VAL A 70 -13.92 6.93 -2.22
C VAL A 70 -14.89 5.87 -1.71
N TYR A 71 -15.40 6.07 -0.49
CA TYR A 71 -16.45 5.23 0.06
C TYR A 71 -17.81 5.68 -0.48
N THR A 72 -18.49 4.80 -1.20
CA THR A 72 -19.80 5.10 -1.81
C THR A 72 -20.95 4.64 -0.91
N MET A 73 -22.13 5.23 -1.11
CA MET A 73 -23.35 4.89 -0.38
C MET A 73 -23.80 3.42 -0.58
N SER A 74 -23.36 2.77 -1.66
CA SER A 74 -23.66 1.37 -1.98
C SER A 74 -22.72 0.37 -1.31
N ARG A 75 -21.91 0.80 -0.32
CA ARG A 75 -20.84 0.02 0.32
C ARG A 75 -19.76 -0.48 -0.64
N ARG A 76 -19.73 0.04 -1.88
CA ARG A 76 -18.61 -0.18 -2.81
C ARG A 76 -17.52 0.85 -2.59
N ILE A 77 -16.29 0.46 -2.87
CA ILE A 77 -15.15 1.38 -2.85
C ILE A 77 -14.86 1.77 -4.30
N GLY A 78 -14.79 3.07 -4.52
CA GLY A 78 -14.37 3.65 -5.79
C GLY A 78 -12.98 4.25 -5.66
N ILE A 79 -12.36 4.49 -6.82
CA ILE A 79 -11.06 5.18 -6.90
C ILE A 79 -11.16 6.44 -7.77
N ARG A 80 -10.34 7.44 -7.45
CA ARG A 80 -10.06 8.60 -8.29
C ARG A 80 -8.62 8.53 -8.79
N ASN A 81 -8.37 9.10 -9.96
CA ASN A 81 -7.03 9.23 -10.54
C ASN A 81 -6.21 10.32 -9.81
N VAL A 82 -5.90 10.07 -8.56
CA VAL A 82 -5.03 10.93 -7.75
C VAL A 82 -3.58 10.51 -7.97
N PRO A 83 -2.67 11.44 -8.32
CA PRO A 83 -1.24 11.15 -8.37
C PRO A 83 -0.69 10.91 -6.96
N ILE A 84 -0.19 9.70 -6.73
CA ILE A 84 0.37 9.22 -5.47
C ILE A 84 1.83 8.83 -5.64
N ARG A 85 2.62 8.97 -4.57
CA ARG A 85 4.04 8.64 -4.52
C ARG A 85 4.43 8.07 -3.17
N LEU A 86 5.58 7.40 -3.10
CA LEU A 86 6.20 7.06 -1.83
C LEU A 86 6.65 8.32 -1.07
N THR A 87 6.49 8.29 0.24
CA THR A 87 7.20 9.21 1.14
C THR A 87 8.64 8.75 1.31
N GLN A 88 9.49 9.54 1.98
CA GLN A 88 10.85 9.10 2.30
C GLN A 88 10.82 7.79 3.11
N SER A 89 9.96 7.72 4.12
CA SER A 89 9.75 6.50 4.91
C SER A 89 9.19 5.34 4.07
N GLY A 90 8.36 5.64 3.06
CA GLY A 90 7.91 4.66 2.07
C GLY A 90 9.07 4.06 1.26
N HIS A 91 10.01 4.90 0.80
CA HIS A 91 11.22 4.42 0.14
C HIS A 91 12.11 3.59 1.06
N ASP A 92 12.29 4.02 2.31
CA ASP A 92 13.11 3.29 3.28
C ASP A 92 12.51 1.92 3.59
N PHE A 93 11.18 1.84 3.75
CA PHE A 93 10.46 0.59 3.95
C PHE A 93 10.53 -0.32 2.72
N ALA A 94 10.33 0.22 1.52
CA ALA A 94 10.48 -0.54 0.27
C ALA A 94 11.89 -1.13 0.15
N LYS A 95 12.92 -0.34 0.46
CA LYS A 95 14.31 -0.81 0.48
C LYS A 95 14.53 -1.92 1.51
N ALA A 96 13.95 -1.80 2.70
CA ALA A 96 14.03 -2.83 3.74
C ALA A 96 13.41 -4.15 3.29
N LEU A 97 12.23 -4.13 2.64
CA LEU A 97 11.59 -5.35 2.12
C LEU A 97 12.37 -6.03 0.99
N HIS A 98 13.23 -5.29 0.27
CA HIS A 98 14.13 -5.85 -0.74
C HIS A 98 15.41 -6.46 -0.17
N GLN A 99 15.68 -6.29 1.12
CA GLN A 99 16.83 -6.92 1.76
C GLN A 99 16.42 -8.32 2.24
N PRO A 100 16.95 -9.42 1.64
CA PRO A 100 16.52 -10.78 1.98
C PRO A 100 16.63 -11.11 3.48
N PRO A 101 17.69 -10.71 4.20
CA PRO A 101 17.78 -10.96 5.65
C PRO A 101 16.71 -10.24 6.47
N VAL A 102 16.19 -9.11 5.98
CA VAL A 102 15.23 -8.26 6.70
C VAL A 102 13.82 -8.80 6.54
N LEU A 103 13.41 -9.18 5.33
CA LEU A 103 12.10 -9.78 5.09
C LEU A 103 11.91 -11.07 5.90
N GLU A 104 12.90 -11.96 5.87
CA GLU A 104 12.87 -13.22 6.63
C GLU A 104 12.85 -12.98 8.15
N ARG A 105 13.58 -11.97 8.63
CA ARG A 105 13.58 -11.61 10.05
C ARG A 105 12.23 -11.06 10.50
N ILE A 106 11.60 -10.18 9.73
CA ILE A 106 10.26 -9.64 10.02
C ILE A 106 9.22 -10.77 10.03
N LYS A 107 9.25 -11.65 9.02
CA LYS A 107 8.35 -12.83 8.96
C LYS A 107 8.52 -13.72 10.20
N LYS A 108 9.75 -13.93 10.65
CA LYS A 108 10.06 -14.73 11.84
C LYS A 108 9.62 -14.07 13.14
N GLU A 109 9.96 -12.79 13.36
CA GLU A 109 9.62 -12.06 14.59
C GLU A 109 8.10 -11.94 14.78
N LEU A 110 7.33 -11.77 13.70
CA LEU A 110 5.86 -11.71 13.76
C LEU A 110 5.18 -13.08 13.88
N ALA A 111 5.83 -14.15 13.41
CA ALA A 111 5.35 -15.52 13.63
C ALA A 111 5.56 -15.97 15.09
N GLU A 112 6.60 -15.45 15.74
CA GLU A 112 6.99 -15.78 17.12
C GLU A 112 6.36 -14.84 18.16
N ALA A 113 5.82 -13.68 17.77
CA ALA A 113 5.16 -12.74 18.68
C ALA A 113 3.77 -13.26 19.10
N PRO A 114 3.51 -13.48 20.41
CA PRO A 114 2.15 -13.66 20.88
C PRO A 114 1.42 -12.34 20.68
N LEU A 115 0.29 -12.39 19.97
CA LEU A 115 -0.61 -11.24 19.84
C LEU A 115 -1.07 -10.85 21.25
N VAL A 116 -0.60 -9.70 21.75
CA VAL A 116 -1.01 -9.10 23.02
C VAL A 116 -2.33 -8.36 22.81
#